data_AF-A0A180G2C8-F1
#
_entry.id   AF-A0A180G2C8-F1
#
_cell.length_a   1.000
_cell.length_b   1.000
_cell.length_c   1.000
_cell.angle_alpha   90.00
_cell.angle_beta   90.00
_cell.angle_gamma   90.00
#
_symmetry.space_group_name_H-M   'P 1'
#
loop_
_entity.id
_entity.type
_entity.pdbx_description
1 polymer ?
#
loop_
_entity_poly.entity_id
_entity_poly.type
_entity_poly.pdbx_seq_one_letter_code
_entity_poly.pdbx_strand_id
1 'polypeptide(L)'
;MPTTFCFNQNQLKWIKSMQDRIDGFVESIELPLSGEPTHTSVQERLSRDWINWNHCVQLQCKLVADSHDHKIPSWSVPNVHATWMARRNRLGRGMD
;
A
#
# COMPACT_ATOMS: atom_id res chain seq x y z
N MET A 1 16.77 -16.37 -9.51
CA MET A 1 17.86 -15.94 -10.42
C MET A 1 18.06 -14.44 -10.25
N PRO A 2 19.30 -13.93 -10.14
CA PRO A 2 19.53 -12.49 -10.21
C PRO A 2 19.10 -12.00 -11.58
N THR A 3 18.22 -11.00 -11.63
CA THR A 3 17.78 -10.41 -12.89
C THR A 3 18.92 -9.58 -13.47
N THR A 4 19.26 -9.77 -14.75
CA THR A 4 20.17 -8.89 -15.51
C THR A 4 19.54 -7.52 -15.83
N PHE A 5 18.34 -7.25 -15.31
CA PHE A 5 17.62 -6.01 -15.52
C PHE A 5 18.28 -4.86 -14.75
N CYS A 6 18.80 -3.87 -15.48
CA CYS A 6 19.33 -2.64 -14.91
C CYS A 6 18.29 -1.54 -15.02
N PHE A 7 17.82 -1.04 -13.88
CA PHE A 7 16.96 0.14 -13.86
C PHE A 7 17.74 1.37 -14.28
N ASN A 8 17.16 2.18 -15.17
CA ASN A 8 17.67 3.51 -15.41
C ASN A 8 17.26 4.47 -14.28
N GLN A 9 17.86 5.66 -14.25
CA GLN A 9 17.62 6.62 -13.18
C GLN A 9 16.15 7.07 -13.08
N ASN A 10 15.44 7.18 -14.20
CA ASN A 10 14.03 7.59 -14.21
C ASN A 10 13.14 6.48 -13.64
N GLN A 11 13.45 5.22 -13.94
CA GLN A 11 12.74 4.07 -13.38
C GLN A 11 12.94 3.97 -11.86
N LEU A 12 14.17 4.16 -11.38
CA LEU A 12 14.45 4.20 -9.93
C LEU A 12 13.70 5.34 -9.23
N LYS A 13 13.69 6.54 -9.83
CA LYS A 13 12.93 7.69 -9.31
C LYS A 13 11.44 7.39 -9.25
N TRP A 14 10.89 6.74 -10.29
CA TRP A 14 9.49 6.37 -10.32
C TRP A 14 9.16 5.35 -9.22
N ILE A 15 9.95 4.28 -9.09
CA ILE A 15 9.73 3.25 -8.04
C ILE A 15 9.73 3.90 -6.67
N LYS A 16 10.72 4.75 -6.38
CA LYS A 16 10.79 5.49 -5.12
C LYS A 16 9.57 6.38 -4.90
N SER A 17 9.19 7.16 -5.92
CA SER A 17 8.02 8.05 -5.83
C SER A 17 6.71 7.29 -5.60
N MET A 18 6.57 6.09 -6.18
CA MET A 18 5.40 5.25 -5.93
C MET A 18 5.41 4.64 -4.54
N GLN A 19 6.58 4.24 -4.03
CA GLN A 19 6.72 3.81 -2.63
C GLN A 19 6.31 4.93 -1.66
N ASP A 20 6.83 6.15 -1.84
CA ASP A 20 6.50 7.30 -1.00
C ASP A 20 4.98 7.60 -1.03
N ARG A 21 4.36 7.48 -2.20
CA ARG A 21 2.91 7.63 -2.38
C ARG A 21 2.12 6.55 -1.63
N ILE A 22 2.57 5.29 -1.67
CA ILE A 22 1.95 4.19 -0.93
C ILE A 22 2.06 4.46 0.57
N ASP A 23 3.24 4.86 1.05
CA ASP A 23 3.46 5.09 2.48
C ASP A 23 2.52 6.19 3.01
N GLY A 24 2.40 7.31 2.28
CA GLY A 24 1.45 8.37 2.63
C GLY A 24 -0.01 7.94 2.55
N PHE A 25 -0.37 7.13 1.53
CA PHE A 25 -1.72 6.58 1.40
C PHE A 25 -2.06 5.64 2.57
N VAL A 26 -1.17 4.70 2.88
CA VAL A 26 -1.32 3.75 4.00
C VAL A 26 -1.43 4.47 5.34
N GLU A 27 -0.63 5.52 5.56
CA GLU A 27 -0.79 6.34 6.76
C GLU A 27 -2.16 6.99 6.82
N SER A 28 -2.65 7.57 5.73
CA SER A 28 -3.94 8.27 5.71
C SER A 28 -5.14 7.38 6.01
N ILE A 29 -5.13 6.12 5.56
CA ILE A 29 -6.24 5.18 5.80
C ILE A 29 -6.17 4.48 7.16
N GLU A 30 -5.01 4.50 7.82
CA GLU A 30 -4.81 3.97 9.18
C GLU A 30 -4.93 5.07 10.26
N LEU A 31 -5.02 6.34 9.89
CA LEU A 31 -5.29 7.42 10.84
C LEU A 31 -6.61 7.15 11.57
N PRO A 32 -6.66 7.35 12.91
CA PRO A 32 -7.93 7.34 13.63
C PRO A 32 -8.84 8.40 13.02
N LEU A 33 -10.10 8.06 12.75
CA LEU A 33 -11.13 9.08 12.48
C LEU A 33 -11.13 10.02 13.69
N SER A 34 -10.87 11.32 13.46
CA SER A 34 -10.76 12.28 14.55
C SER A 34 -12.08 12.30 15.32
N GLY A 35 -12.08 11.76 16.55
CA GLY A 35 -13.21 11.83 17.47
C GLY A 35 -13.98 10.54 17.73
N GLU A 36 -13.58 9.36 17.20
CA GLU A 36 -14.27 8.11 17.59
C GLU A 36 -13.83 7.64 18.99
N PRO A 37 -14.77 7.36 19.91
CA PRO A 37 -14.46 6.77 21.21
C PRO A 37 -13.82 5.40 21.02
N THR A 38 -12.96 5.03 21.97
CA THR A 38 -12.12 3.82 22.07
C THR A 38 -12.85 2.47 21.97
N HIS A 39 -14.16 2.45 21.72
CA HIS A 39 -15.00 1.26 21.58
C HIS A 39 -15.66 1.20 20.19
N THR A 40 -14.85 1.17 19.14
CA THR A 40 -15.34 0.70 17.83
C THR A 40 -15.72 -0.77 17.99
N SER A 41 -16.95 -1.13 17.63
CA SER A 41 -17.38 -2.53 17.64
C SER A 41 -16.48 -3.37 16.71
N VAL A 42 -16.36 -4.68 16.99
CA VAL A 42 -15.61 -5.59 16.11
C VAL A 42 -16.11 -5.50 14.67
N GLN A 43 -17.42 -5.35 14.47
CA GLN A 43 -18.04 -5.24 13.15
C GLN A 43 -17.65 -3.96 12.41
N GLU A 44 -17.63 -2.81 13.08
CA GLU A 44 -17.19 -1.55 12.48
C GLU A 44 -15.70 -1.61 12.11
N ARG A 45 -14.86 -2.22 12.96
CA ARG A 45 -13.44 -2.44 12.67
C ARG A 45 -13.24 -3.33 11.44
N LEU A 46 -13.95 -4.45 11.36
CA LEU A 46 -13.90 -5.34 10.19
C LEU A 46 -14.42 -4.66 8.92
N SER A 47 -15.48 -3.86 9.04
CA SER A 47 -16.03 -3.09 7.91
C SER A 47 -15.03 -2.07 7.39
N ARG A 48 -14.36 -1.33 8.28
CA ARG A 48 -13.29 -0.39 7.92
C ARG A 48 -12.09 -1.10 7.30
N ASP A 49 -11.68 -2.23 7.87
CA ASP A 49 -10.57 -3.02 7.35
C ASP A 49 -10.88 -3.55 5.93
N TRP A 50 -12.13 -3.93 5.67
CA TRP A 50 -12.59 -4.31 4.33
C TRP A 50 -12.56 -3.13 3.34
N ILE A 51 -12.99 -1.93 3.75
CA ILE A 51 -12.92 -0.73 2.92
C ILE A 51 -11.45 -0.39 2.60
N ASN A 52 -10.58 -0.40 3.60
CA ASN A 52 -9.15 -0.13 3.45
C ASN A 52 -8.46 -1.17 2.55
N TRP A 53 -8.82 -2.44 2.69
CA TRP A 53 -8.38 -3.50 1.77
C TRP A 53 -8.76 -3.19 0.32
N ASN A 54 -10.03 -2.81 0.07
CA ASN A 54 -10.49 -2.48 -1.28
C ASN A 54 -9.73 -1.27 -1.86
N HIS A 55 -9.46 -0.23 -1.07
CA HIS A 55 -8.66 0.89 -1.53
C HIS A 55 -7.22 0.46 -1.86
N CYS A 56 -6.61 -0.43 -1.08
CA CYS A 56 -5.29 -0.99 -1.39
C CYS A 56 -5.28 -1.74 -2.72
N VAL A 57 -6.30 -2.57 -2.98
CA VAL A 57 -6.46 -3.29 -4.26
C VAL A 57 -6.58 -2.31 -5.43
N GLN A 58 -7.43 -1.29 -5.32
CA GLN A 58 -7.60 -0.29 -6.37
C GLN A 58 -6.31 0.47 -6.67
N LEU A 59 -5.56 0.86 -5.64
CA LEU A 59 -4.27 1.52 -5.81
C LEU A 59 -3.23 0.58 -6.46
N GLN A 60 -3.18 -0.68 -6.06
CA GLN A 60 -2.28 -1.67 -6.66
C GLN A 60 -2.55 -1.84 -8.16
N CYS A 61 -3.82 -1.94 -8.57
CA CYS A 61 -4.19 -2.04 -9.97
C CYS A 61 -3.72 -0.82 -10.79
N LYS A 62 -3.88 0.39 -10.24
CA LYS A 62 -3.40 1.62 -10.88
C LYS A 62 -1.88 1.62 -11.03
N LEU A 63 -1.15 1.25 -9.99
CA LEU A 63 0.32 1.18 -10.04
C LEU A 63 0.83 0.16 -11.06
N VAL A 64 0.16 -1.00 -11.17
CA VAL A 64 0.50 -2.00 -12.19
C VAL A 64 0.25 -1.45 -13.59
N ALA A 65 -0.87 -0.75 -13.81
CA ALA A 65 -1.13 -0.10 -15.09
C ALA A 65 -0.06 0.97 -15.41
N ASP A 66 0.21 1.89 -14.48
CA ASP A 66 1.22 2.96 -14.66
C ASP A 66 2.62 2.36 -14.89
N SER A 67 2.94 1.22 -14.28
CA SER A 67 4.24 0.56 -14.45
C SER A 67 4.54 0.19 -15.90
N HIS A 68 3.51 -0.13 -16.70
CA HIS A 68 3.66 -0.45 -18.12
C HIS A 68 4.14 0.77 -18.92
N ASP A 69 3.59 1.95 -18.66
CA ASP A 69 3.98 3.19 -19.33
C ASP A 69 5.45 3.56 -19.03
N HIS A 70 5.91 3.23 -17.83
CA HIS A 70 7.28 3.46 -17.39
C HIS A 70 8.25 2.30 -17.69
N LYS A 71 7.79 1.25 -18.39
CA LYS A 71 8.56 0.03 -18.72
C LYS A 71 9.19 -0.61 -17.47
N ILE A 72 8.46 -0.58 -16.35
CA ILE A 72 8.87 -1.16 -15.08
C ILE A 72 8.43 -2.62 -15.07
N PRO A 73 9.32 -3.59 -14.78
CA PRO A 73 8.94 -4.97 -14.62
C PRO A 73 7.93 -5.15 -13.47
N SER A 74 6.91 -5.97 -13.68
CA SER A 74 5.83 -6.20 -12.70
C SER A 74 6.33 -6.62 -11.31
N TRP A 75 7.40 -7.41 -11.25
CA TRP A 75 8.01 -7.85 -9.99
C TRP A 75 8.68 -6.73 -9.18
N SER A 76 8.91 -5.57 -9.79
CA SER A 76 9.52 -4.38 -9.15
C SER A 76 8.50 -3.30 -8.80
N VAL A 77 7.23 -3.52 -9.13
CA VAL A 77 6.15 -2.61 -8.73
C VAL A 77 5.98 -2.69 -7.22
N PRO A 78 6.02 -1.57 -6.49
CA PRO A 78 5.76 -1.54 -5.06
C PRO A 78 4.43 -2.20 -4.68
N ASN A 79 4.43 -2.94 -3.57
CA ASN A 79 3.28 -3.73 -3.13
C ASN A 79 2.49 -2.98 -2.04
N VAL A 80 1.33 -2.45 -2.42
CA VAL A 80 0.46 -1.65 -1.53
C VAL A 80 -0.01 -2.47 -0.34
N HIS A 81 -0.42 -3.71 -0.61
CA HIS A 81 -0.98 -4.58 0.41
C HIS A 81 0.07 -4.96 1.46
N ALA A 82 1.29 -5.28 1.02
CA ALA A 82 2.40 -5.59 1.91
C ALA A 82 2.74 -4.40 2.81
N THR A 83 2.77 -3.17 2.27
CA THR A 83 3.01 -1.96 3.06
C THR A 83 1.91 -1.73 4.08
N TRP A 84 0.64 -1.92 3.70
CA TRP A 84 -0.49 -1.78 4.60
C TRP A 84 -0.45 -2.81 5.75
N MET A 85 -0.18 -4.08 5.45
CA MET A 85 0.00 -5.13 6.47
C MET A 85 1.18 -4.82 7.40
N ALA A 86 2.31 -4.38 6.84
CA ALA A 86 3.47 -3.99 7.64
C ALA A 86 3.14 -2.84 8.61
N ARG A 87 2.35 -1.85 8.17
CA ARG A 87 1.89 -0.76 9.05
C ARG A 87 0.97 -1.28 10.14
N ARG A 88 0.01 -2.12 9.80
CA ARG A 88 -0.92 -2.70 10.79
C ARG A 88 -0.20 -3.57 11.83
N ASN A 89 0.78 -4.37 11.42
CA ASN A 89 1.62 -5.14 12.33
C ASN A 89 2.35 -4.22 13.32
N ARG A 90 2.92 -3.09 12.85
CA ARG A 90 3.53 -2.08 13.73
C ARG A 90 2.54 -1.44 14.71
N LEU A 91 1.26 -1.37 14.36
CA LEU A 91 0.18 -0.85 15.20
C LEU A 91 -0.46 -1.91 16.12
N GLY A 92 0.03 -3.16 16.10
CA GLY A 92 -0.60 -4.27 16.85
C GLY A 92 -1.96 -4.71 16.29
N ARG A 93 -2.21 -4.46 15.00
CA ARG A 93 -3.46 -4.76 14.28
C ARG A 93 -3.28 -5.78 13.17
N GLY A 94 -2.20 -6.57 13.23
CA GLY A 94 -2.00 -7.72 12.35
C GLY A 94 -3.20 -8.66 12.42
N MET A 95 -3.50 -9.35 11.33
CA MET A 95 -4.47 -10.45 11.37
C MET A 95 -3.82 -11.60 12.16
N ASP A 96 -4.41 -11.96 13.29
CA ASP A 96 -4.29 -13.30 13.89
C ASP A 96 -5.14 -14.29 13.08
#